data_AF-A0A969B1P6-F1
#
_entry.id   AF-A0A969B1P6-F1
#
_cell.length_a   1.000
_cell.length_b   1.000
_cell.length_c   1.000
_cell.angle_alpha   90.00
_cell.angle_beta   90.00
_cell.angle_gamma   90.00
#
_symmetry.space_group_name_H-M   'P 1'
#
loop_
_entity.id
_entity.type
_entity.pdbx_description
1 polymer ?
#
loop_
_entity_poly.entity_id
_entity_poly.type
_entity_poly.pdbx_seq_one_letter_code
_entity_poly.pdbx_strand_id
1 'polypeptide(L)'
;ERNLQLRDFFRAGTFTTICVHSNEGAEKYNENEFETAYKEFMTALKVVPGDTTALLYGGVSAQQADMNDEAIACFQTLADNGDANADTYKTLIYLYRSEKEDMEKVLSTISQALEKYPTNKEFAQEKITTLIIMERVEEAKSELEEAISNEPTNAQYYYFLGYLYDQQDEVESAIKNYSKAVELNPDYYEANYNLGVMHYNKARDILSELNNLPLSEYRKAEASYVEKAQVHFKDALPYFEKAVEIKPDEDVQLLETLEGVYLRLEMDDKAEALEKRIKAMSGQ
;
A
#
# COMPACT_ATOMS: atom_id res chain seq x y z
N GLU A 1 -47.41 -20.46 37.45
CA GLU A 1 -47.78 -21.20 36.21
C GLU A 1 -48.25 -20.29 35.08
N ARG A 2 -49.30 -19.46 35.24
CA ARG A 2 -49.79 -18.56 34.17
C ARG A 2 -48.75 -17.56 33.61
N ASN A 3 -47.87 -17.02 34.47
CA ASN A 3 -46.76 -16.15 34.06
C ASN A 3 -45.59 -16.89 33.37
N LEU A 4 -45.45 -18.21 33.59
CA LEU A 4 -44.46 -19.03 32.88
C LEU A 4 -44.96 -19.35 31.46
N GLN A 5 -46.22 -19.74 31.31
CA GLN A 5 -46.83 -20.04 30.01
C GLN A 5 -46.89 -18.82 29.08
N LEU A 6 -47.14 -17.62 29.60
CA LEU A 6 -47.07 -16.39 28.81
C LEU A 6 -45.63 -16.10 28.37
N ARG A 7 -44.64 -16.26 29.25
CA ARG A 7 -43.22 -16.12 28.89
C ARG A 7 -42.77 -17.12 27.82
N ASP A 8 -43.21 -18.36 27.91
CA ASP A 8 -42.88 -19.42 26.95
C ASP A 8 -43.62 -19.22 25.61
N PHE A 9 -44.85 -18.72 25.63
CA PHE A 9 -45.60 -18.34 24.42
C PHE A 9 -45.01 -17.10 23.73
N PHE A 10 -44.64 -16.07 24.50
CA PHE A 10 -43.92 -14.92 23.97
C PHE A 10 -42.55 -15.34 23.42
N ARG A 11 -41.80 -16.19 24.12
CA ARG A 11 -40.54 -16.77 23.61
C ARG A 11 -40.72 -17.54 22.31
N ALA A 12 -41.76 -18.39 22.21
CA ALA A 12 -42.05 -19.15 21.01
C ALA A 12 -42.48 -18.24 19.84
N GLY A 13 -43.32 -17.23 20.11
CA GLY A 13 -43.73 -16.23 19.13
C GLY A 13 -42.57 -15.37 18.63
N THR A 14 -41.73 -14.87 19.54
CA THR A 14 -40.52 -14.11 19.18
C THR A 14 -39.54 -14.97 18.40
N PHE A 15 -39.31 -16.22 18.80
CA PHE A 15 -38.42 -17.15 18.10
C PHE A 15 -38.92 -17.46 16.68
N THR A 16 -40.24 -17.58 16.50
CA THR A 16 -40.84 -17.81 15.18
C THR A 16 -40.67 -16.59 14.27
N THR A 17 -40.91 -15.37 14.79
CA THR A 17 -40.73 -14.11 14.01
C THR A 17 -39.27 -13.85 13.64
N ILE A 18 -38.32 -14.21 14.51
CA ILE A 18 -36.86 -14.11 14.23
C ILE A 18 -36.47 -15.00 13.06
N CYS A 19 -36.87 -16.29 13.10
CA CYS A 19 -36.56 -17.22 12.03
C CYS A 19 -37.21 -16.81 10.70
N VAL A 20 -38.39 -16.16 10.72
CA VAL A 20 -39.08 -15.72 9.50
C VAL A 20 -38.27 -14.64 8.79
N HIS A 21 -37.98 -13.51 9.44
CA HIS A 21 -37.29 -12.40 8.77
C HIS A 21 -35.84 -12.73 8.37
N SER A 22 -35.10 -13.49 9.19
CA SER A 22 -33.75 -13.91 8.80
C SER A 22 -33.75 -14.89 7.62
N ASN A 23 -34.76 -15.78 7.54
CA ASN A 23 -34.90 -16.69 6.39
C ASN A 23 -35.37 -15.95 5.13
N GLU A 24 -36.33 -15.03 5.26
CA GLU A 24 -36.81 -14.19 4.15
C GLU A 24 -35.68 -13.30 3.62
N GLY A 25 -34.86 -12.72 4.50
CA GLY A 25 -33.66 -11.97 4.11
C GLY A 25 -32.68 -12.83 3.32
N ALA A 26 -32.44 -14.07 3.75
CA ALA A 26 -31.56 -14.99 3.03
C ALA A 26 -32.14 -15.42 1.67
N GLU A 27 -33.44 -15.64 1.57
CA GLU A 27 -34.13 -15.93 0.30
C GLU A 27 -33.97 -14.75 -0.67
N LYS A 28 -34.27 -13.53 -0.22
CA LYS A 28 -34.12 -12.32 -1.02
C LYS A 28 -32.69 -12.05 -1.45
N TYR A 29 -31.72 -12.37 -0.60
CA TYR A 29 -30.31 -12.31 -0.96
C TYR A 29 -29.98 -13.24 -2.13
N ASN A 30 -30.47 -14.49 -2.09
CA ASN A 30 -30.26 -15.47 -3.17
C ASN A 30 -30.97 -15.09 -4.48
N GLU A 31 -32.05 -14.30 -4.39
CA GLU A 31 -32.75 -13.72 -5.55
C GLU A 31 -32.05 -12.47 -6.13
N ASN A 32 -30.95 -12.02 -5.51
CA ASN A 32 -30.26 -10.76 -5.79
C ASN A 32 -31.12 -9.51 -5.51
N GLU A 33 -32.15 -9.63 -4.68
CA GLU A 33 -32.96 -8.50 -4.19
C GLU A 33 -32.31 -7.90 -2.93
N PHE A 34 -31.12 -7.32 -3.10
CA PHE A 34 -30.23 -6.96 -1.99
C PHE A 34 -30.78 -5.86 -1.05
N GLU A 35 -31.46 -4.84 -1.58
CA GLU A 35 -32.09 -3.80 -0.74
C GLU A 35 -33.22 -4.40 0.13
N THR A 36 -34.00 -5.33 -0.44
CA THR A 36 -35.07 -6.03 0.29
C THR A 36 -34.48 -6.95 1.35
N ALA A 37 -33.44 -7.72 0.99
CA ALA A 37 -32.71 -8.58 1.92
C ALA A 37 -32.18 -7.79 3.12
N TYR A 38 -31.57 -6.63 2.89
CA TYR A 38 -31.13 -5.72 3.95
C TYR A 38 -32.28 -5.33 4.89
N LYS A 39 -33.44 -4.91 4.36
CA LYS A 39 -34.60 -4.51 5.16
C LYS A 39 -35.13 -5.65 6.04
N GLU A 40 -35.14 -6.88 5.53
CA GLU A 40 -35.56 -8.06 6.29
C GLU A 40 -34.57 -8.37 7.43
N PHE A 41 -33.26 -8.36 7.15
CA PHE A 41 -32.24 -8.53 8.20
C PHE A 41 -32.30 -7.42 9.26
N MET A 42 -32.52 -6.16 8.87
CA MET A 42 -32.68 -5.06 9.82
C MET A 42 -33.97 -5.19 10.65
N THR A 43 -35.00 -5.82 10.10
CA THR A 43 -36.24 -6.12 10.82
C THR A 43 -36.03 -7.24 11.83
N ALA A 44 -35.28 -8.29 11.47
CA ALA A 44 -34.85 -9.33 12.41
C ALA A 44 -34.06 -8.76 13.61
N LEU A 45 -33.15 -7.81 13.36
CA LEU A 45 -32.37 -7.12 14.39
C LEU A 45 -33.21 -6.29 15.38
N LYS A 46 -34.37 -5.76 14.97
CA LYS A 46 -35.29 -5.07 15.89
C LYS A 46 -35.87 -6.02 16.94
N VAL A 47 -35.99 -7.30 16.60
CA VAL A 47 -36.51 -8.35 17.49
C VAL A 47 -35.39 -8.94 18.36
N VAL A 48 -34.19 -9.11 17.80
CA VAL A 48 -32.99 -9.54 18.52
C VAL A 48 -31.86 -8.52 18.31
N PRO A 49 -31.81 -7.48 19.16
CA PRO A 49 -30.70 -6.55 19.17
C PRO A 49 -29.42 -7.32 19.53
N GLY A 50 -28.49 -7.44 18.57
CA GLY A 50 -27.23 -8.19 18.73
C GLY A 50 -27.16 -9.53 17.98
N ASP A 51 -28.12 -9.85 17.10
CA ASP A 51 -27.93 -10.96 16.16
C ASP A 51 -26.82 -10.63 15.16
N THR A 52 -25.62 -11.15 15.42
CA THR A 52 -24.42 -10.92 14.60
C THR A 52 -24.55 -11.48 13.19
N THR A 53 -25.38 -12.51 13.00
CA THR A 53 -25.61 -13.12 11.69
C THR A 53 -26.51 -12.22 10.85
N ALA A 54 -27.62 -11.73 11.42
CA ALA A 54 -28.48 -10.77 10.76
C ALA A 54 -27.73 -9.45 10.47
N LEU A 55 -26.86 -9.01 11.37
CA LEU A 55 -26.04 -7.81 11.16
C LEU A 55 -25.00 -8.01 10.05
N LEU A 56 -24.34 -9.16 9.99
CA LEU A 56 -23.38 -9.49 8.93
C LEU A 56 -24.06 -9.58 7.56
N TYR A 57 -25.12 -10.38 7.43
CA TYR A 57 -25.83 -10.52 6.15
C TYR A 57 -26.57 -9.25 5.76
N GLY A 58 -27.05 -8.47 6.72
CA GLY A 58 -27.56 -7.12 6.49
C GLY A 58 -26.48 -6.22 5.88
N GLY A 59 -25.30 -6.15 6.47
CA GLY A 59 -24.18 -5.36 5.94
C GLY A 59 -23.74 -5.79 4.54
N VAL A 60 -23.63 -7.11 4.30
CA VAL A 60 -23.30 -7.65 2.98
C VAL A 60 -24.39 -7.34 1.95
N SER A 61 -25.67 -7.45 2.32
CA SER A 61 -26.79 -7.09 1.45
C SER A 61 -26.78 -5.61 1.11
N ALA A 62 -26.55 -4.73 2.10
CA ALA A 62 -26.41 -3.30 1.86
C ALA A 62 -25.24 -2.99 0.91
N GLN A 63 -24.09 -3.65 1.09
CA GLN A 63 -22.94 -3.47 0.20
C GLN A 63 -23.26 -3.88 -1.24
N GLN A 64 -23.93 -5.01 -1.46
CA GLN A 64 -24.32 -5.47 -2.81
C GLN A 64 -25.40 -4.57 -3.44
N ALA A 65 -26.14 -3.82 -2.62
CA ALA A 65 -27.11 -2.83 -3.06
C ALA A 65 -26.49 -1.42 -3.27
N ASP A 66 -25.17 -1.26 -3.12
CA ASP A 66 -24.47 0.04 -3.15
C ASP A 66 -24.97 1.04 -2.08
N MET A 67 -25.52 0.50 -0.98
CA MET A 67 -25.98 1.24 0.19
C MET A 67 -24.83 1.39 1.20
N ASN A 68 -23.82 2.19 0.83
CA ASN A 68 -22.53 2.21 1.50
C ASN A 68 -22.60 2.71 2.94
N ASP A 69 -23.49 3.65 3.26
CA ASP A 69 -23.68 4.14 4.64
C ASP A 69 -24.30 3.06 5.55
N GLU A 70 -25.31 2.35 5.06
CA GLU A 70 -25.96 1.25 5.76
C GLU A 70 -25.01 0.06 5.95
N ALA A 71 -24.20 -0.26 4.94
CA ALA A 71 -23.18 -1.29 5.04
C ALA A 71 -22.13 -0.94 6.11
N ILE A 72 -21.60 0.29 6.08
CA ILE A 72 -20.65 0.79 7.10
C ILE A 72 -21.28 0.70 8.49
N ALA A 73 -22.53 1.13 8.67
CA ALA A 73 -23.21 1.08 9.97
C ALA A 73 -23.30 -0.37 10.50
N CYS A 74 -23.62 -1.34 9.64
CA CYS A 74 -23.70 -2.75 10.04
C CYS A 74 -22.34 -3.31 10.46
N PHE A 75 -21.31 -3.11 9.62
CA PHE A 75 -19.97 -3.63 9.88
C PHE A 75 -19.28 -2.93 11.05
N GLN A 76 -19.49 -1.61 11.24
CA GLN A 76 -18.96 -0.88 12.38
C GLN A 76 -19.61 -1.38 13.68
N THR A 77 -20.91 -1.65 13.67
CA THR A 77 -21.59 -2.25 14.83
C THR A 77 -21.00 -3.63 15.17
N LEU A 78 -20.65 -4.46 14.17
CA LEU A 78 -19.94 -5.72 14.40
C LEU A 78 -18.55 -5.49 15.01
N ALA A 79 -17.82 -4.48 14.55
CA ALA A 79 -16.50 -4.14 15.08
C ALA A 79 -16.58 -3.66 16.53
N ASP A 80 -17.50 -2.75 16.83
CA ASP A 80 -17.68 -2.17 18.17
C ASP A 80 -18.14 -3.20 19.20
N ASN A 81 -18.93 -4.20 18.78
CA ASN A 81 -19.35 -5.31 19.64
C ASN A 81 -18.27 -6.38 19.83
N GLY A 82 -17.15 -6.30 19.10
CA GLY A 82 -16.09 -7.31 19.11
C GLY A 82 -16.40 -8.57 18.30
N ASP A 83 -17.47 -8.55 17.49
CA ASP A 83 -17.92 -9.67 16.66
C ASP A 83 -17.35 -9.66 15.23
N ALA A 84 -16.70 -8.56 14.83
CA ALA A 84 -16.08 -8.43 13.50
C ALA A 84 -15.00 -9.48 13.24
N ASN A 85 -15.07 -10.15 12.10
CA ASN A 85 -14.01 -11.01 11.60
C ASN A 85 -13.03 -10.21 10.72
N ALA A 86 -11.96 -10.85 10.24
CA ALA A 86 -10.98 -10.19 9.38
C ALA A 86 -11.62 -9.59 8.11
N ASP A 87 -12.56 -10.30 7.48
CA ASP A 87 -13.24 -9.82 6.27
C ASP A 87 -14.09 -8.58 6.56
N THR A 88 -14.73 -8.50 7.73
CA THR A 88 -15.49 -7.31 8.16
C THR A 88 -14.59 -6.08 8.23
N TYR A 89 -13.39 -6.21 8.82
CA TYR A 89 -12.42 -5.11 8.86
C TYR A 89 -11.93 -4.74 7.46
N LYS A 90 -11.64 -5.72 6.60
CA LYS A 90 -11.25 -5.46 5.20
C LYS A 90 -12.32 -4.70 4.44
N THR A 91 -13.58 -5.10 4.60
CA THR A 91 -14.72 -4.41 3.98
C THR A 91 -14.86 -2.98 4.51
N LEU A 92 -14.74 -2.76 5.82
CA LEU A 92 -14.75 -1.41 6.39
C LEU A 92 -13.60 -0.55 5.86
N ILE A 93 -12.39 -1.08 5.79
CA ILE A 93 -11.21 -0.38 5.23
C ILE A 93 -11.49 0.03 3.77
N TYR A 94 -12.00 -0.89 2.96
CA TYR A 94 -12.38 -0.61 1.57
C TYR A 94 -13.45 0.49 1.49
N LEU A 95 -14.55 0.38 2.24
CA LEU A 95 -15.64 1.35 2.20
C LEU A 95 -15.19 2.73 2.68
N TYR A 96 -14.39 2.82 3.75
CA TYR A 96 -13.86 4.10 4.20
C TYR A 96 -12.89 4.72 3.20
N ARG A 97 -12.05 3.91 2.53
CA ARG A 97 -11.10 4.39 1.52
C ARG A 97 -11.79 4.84 0.24
N SER A 98 -12.66 4.01 -0.32
CA SER A 98 -13.20 4.20 -1.67
C SER A 98 -14.47 5.04 -1.69
N GLU A 99 -15.35 4.91 -0.69
CA GLU A 99 -16.66 5.59 -0.69
C GLU A 99 -16.67 6.86 0.14
N LYS A 100 -15.88 6.89 1.22
CA LYS A 100 -15.82 8.04 2.12
C LYS A 100 -14.56 8.89 1.97
N GLU A 101 -13.54 8.34 1.32
CA GLU A 101 -12.20 8.95 1.22
C GLU A 101 -11.66 9.38 2.60
N ASP A 102 -12.06 8.67 3.66
CA ASP A 102 -11.74 8.99 5.06
C ASP A 102 -10.57 8.13 5.53
N MET A 103 -9.36 8.61 5.25
CA MET A 103 -8.12 7.89 5.58
C MET A 103 -7.85 7.77 7.09
N GLU A 104 -8.39 8.68 7.91
CA GLU A 104 -8.28 8.56 9.37
C GLU A 104 -9.17 7.43 9.89
N LYS A 105 -10.37 7.27 9.33
CA LYS A 105 -11.21 6.10 9.61
C LYS A 105 -10.56 4.80 9.15
N VAL A 106 -9.94 4.79 7.97
CA VAL A 106 -9.14 3.64 7.50
C VAL A 106 -8.09 3.26 8.54
N LEU A 107 -7.27 4.21 8.99
CA LEU A 107 -6.21 3.95 9.96
C LEU A 107 -6.75 3.48 11.33
N SER A 108 -7.85 4.08 11.79
CA SER A 108 -8.53 3.66 13.01
C SER A 108 -9.07 2.23 12.91
N THR A 109 -9.72 1.88 11.80
CA THR A 109 -10.24 0.52 11.55
C THR A 109 -9.11 -0.51 11.47
N ILE A 110 -7.98 -0.18 10.83
CA ILE A 110 -6.80 -1.06 10.80
C ILE A 110 -6.25 -1.27 12.22
N SER A 111 -6.22 -0.21 13.03
CA SER A 111 -5.75 -0.30 14.42
C SER A 111 -6.65 -1.20 15.27
N GLN A 112 -7.98 -1.09 15.12
CA GLN A 112 -8.93 -2.01 15.76
C GLN A 112 -8.73 -3.46 15.28
N ALA A 113 -8.46 -3.66 13.98
CA ALA A 113 -8.20 -4.98 13.44
C ALA A 113 -6.91 -5.60 14.02
N LEU A 114 -5.85 -4.81 14.19
CA LEU A 114 -4.58 -5.25 14.79
C LEU A 114 -4.68 -5.50 16.30
N GLU A 115 -5.56 -4.81 17.02
CA GLU A 115 -5.84 -5.13 18.42
C GLU A 115 -6.41 -6.55 18.56
N LYS A 116 -7.31 -6.95 17.65
CA LYS A 116 -7.91 -8.29 17.64
C LYS A 116 -7.00 -9.35 17.00
N TYR A 117 -6.23 -8.97 15.97
CA TYR A 117 -5.37 -9.85 15.19
C TYR A 117 -3.92 -9.32 15.14
N PRO A 118 -3.20 -9.31 16.28
CA PRO A 118 -1.90 -8.63 16.40
C PRO A 118 -0.78 -9.22 15.55
N THR A 119 -0.93 -10.45 15.06
CA THR A 119 0.05 -11.12 14.19
C THR A 119 -0.38 -11.16 12.72
N ASN A 120 -1.46 -10.45 12.36
CA ASN A 120 -1.94 -10.40 10.99
C ASN A 120 -1.06 -9.45 10.15
N LYS A 121 -0.23 -10.05 9.29
CA LYS A 121 0.71 -9.32 8.44
C LYS A 121 0.04 -8.42 7.42
N GLU A 122 -1.12 -8.82 6.91
CA GLU A 122 -1.85 -8.03 5.92
C GLU A 122 -2.33 -6.70 6.53
N PHE A 123 -2.87 -6.72 7.74
CA PHE A 123 -3.25 -5.47 8.43
C PHE A 123 -2.04 -4.62 8.83
N ALA A 124 -0.93 -5.24 9.23
CA ALA A 124 0.30 -4.50 9.52
C ALA A 124 0.84 -3.79 8.25
N GLN A 125 0.86 -4.49 7.12
CA GLN A 125 1.23 -3.91 5.82
C GLN A 125 0.26 -2.81 5.40
N GLU A 126 -1.05 -3.03 5.54
CA GLU A 126 -2.07 -2.05 5.19
C GLU A 126 -1.92 -0.77 6.02
N LYS A 127 -1.56 -0.89 7.31
CA LYS A 127 -1.27 0.25 8.20
C LYS A 127 -0.09 1.06 7.67
N ILE A 128 1.02 0.39 7.37
CA ILE A 128 2.24 1.03 6.84
C ILE A 128 1.92 1.76 5.53
N THR A 129 1.28 1.09 4.57
CA THR A 129 0.93 1.70 3.27
C THR A 129 -0.02 2.88 3.46
N THR A 130 -1.01 2.77 4.35
CA THR A 130 -1.94 3.87 4.67
C THR A 130 -1.19 5.08 5.23
N LEU A 131 -0.27 4.87 6.18
CA LEU A 131 0.54 5.94 6.77
C LEU A 131 1.45 6.63 5.72
N ILE A 132 2.02 5.85 4.79
CA ILE A 132 2.82 6.39 3.68
C ILE A 132 1.95 7.27 2.76
N ILE A 133 0.75 6.81 2.38
CA ILE A 133 -0.19 7.58 1.54
C ILE A 133 -0.63 8.88 2.24
N MET A 134 -0.80 8.83 3.56
CA MET A 134 -1.15 10.00 4.37
C MET A 134 0.03 10.93 4.67
N GLU A 135 1.24 10.63 4.17
CA GLU A 135 2.48 11.36 4.44
C GLU A 135 2.81 11.45 5.95
N ARG A 136 2.32 10.51 6.77
CA ARG A 136 2.61 10.41 8.21
C ARG A 136 3.95 9.71 8.44
N VAL A 137 5.02 10.37 7.98
CA VAL A 137 6.36 9.78 7.82
C VAL A 137 6.91 9.15 9.10
N GLU A 138 6.88 9.85 10.23
CA GLU A 138 7.47 9.35 11.48
C GLU A 138 6.73 8.12 12.02
N GLU A 139 5.40 8.08 11.87
CA GLU A 139 4.61 6.91 12.25
C GLU A 139 4.88 5.73 11.31
N ALA A 140 4.94 5.98 10.00
CA ALA A 140 5.27 4.94 9.03
C ALA A 140 6.67 4.34 9.29
N LYS A 141 7.66 5.18 9.63
CA LYS A 141 9.01 4.71 10.02
C LYS A 141 8.96 3.84 11.27
N SER A 142 8.25 4.26 12.32
CA SER A 142 8.12 3.47 13.55
C SER A 142 7.52 2.08 13.29
N GLU A 143 6.46 2.01 12.48
CA GLU A 143 5.83 0.73 12.12
C GLU A 143 6.75 -0.13 11.25
N LEU A 144 7.51 0.48 10.34
CA LEU A 144 8.49 -0.23 9.51
C LEU A 144 9.66 -0.77 10.34
N GLU A 145 10.16 -0.02 11.32
CA GLU A 145 11.23 -0.46 12.22
C GLU A 145 10.78 -1.67 13.06
N GLU A 146 9.56 -1.64 13.58
CA GLU A 146 8.96 -2.79 14.26
C GLU A 146 8.79 -3.99 13.31
N ALA A 147 8.26 -3.75 12.10
CA ALA A 147 8.07 -4.79 11.09
C ALA A 147 9.40 -5.44 10.67
N ILE A 148 10.47 -4.66 10.53
CA ILE A 148 11.84 -5.12 10.23
C ILE A 148 12.42 -5.93 11.39
N SER A 149 12.18 -5.52 12.64
CA SER A 149 12.61 -6.27 13.82
C SER A 149 12.00 -7.68 13.85
N ASN A 150 10.74 -7.79 13.43
CA ASN A 150 10.02 -9.06 13.35
C ASN A 150 10.36 -9.88 12.09
N GLU A 151 10.59 -9.22 10.95
CA GLU A 151 10.85 -9.83 9.64
C GLU A 151 12.06 -9.19 8.94
N PRO A 152 13.29 -9.43 9.42
CA PRO A 152 14.50 -8.76 8.94
C PRO A 152 14.93 -9.17 7.52
N THR A 153 14.23 -10.12 6.89
CA THR A 153 14.49 -10.59 5.52
C THR A 153 13.44 -10.11 4.52
N ASN A 154 12.49 -9.28 4.94
CA ASN A 154 11.47 -8.74 4.05
C ASN A 154 12.01 -7.50 3.31
N ALA A 155 12.40 -7.67 2.04
CA ALA A 155 12.97 -6.61 1.21
C ALA A 155 12.04 -5.39 1.06
N GLN A 156 10.72 -5.60 1.07
CA GLN A 156 9.73 -4.54 0.87
C GLN A 156 9.76 -3.51 2.02
N TYR A 157 10.01 -3.93 3.25
CA TYR A 157 10.09 -2.99 4.38
C TYR A 157 11.32 -2.09 4.29
N TYR A 158 12.46 -2.65 3.88
CA TYR A 158 13.66 -1.84 3.62
C TYR A 158 13.46 -0.90 2.43
N TYR A 159 12.74 -1.33 1.39
CA TYR A 159 12.37 -0.44 0.28
C TYR A 159 11.53 0.74 0.77
N PHE A 160 10.44 0.49 1.51
CA PHE A 160 9.59 1.58 2.02
C PHE A 160 10.32 2.50 3.00
N LEU A 161 11.20 1.95 3.85
CA LEU A 161 12.00 2.78 4.73
C LEU A 161 12.99 3.65 3.95
N GLY A 162 13.61 3.11 2.89
CA GLY A 162 14.42 3.88 1.95
C GLY A 162 13.64 4.99 1.26
N TYR A 163 12.41 4.69 0.81
CA TYR A 163 11.49 5.66 0.22
C TYR A 163 11.15 6.81 1.18
N LEU A 164 10.87 6.51 2.44
CA LEU A 164 10.57 7.56 3.43
C LEU A 164 11.77 8.47 3.72
N TYR A 165 12.99 7.91 3.76
CA TYR A 165 14.20 8.70 3.90
C TYR A 165 14.48 9.57 2.66
N ASP A 166 14.23 9.04 1.47
CA ASP A 166 14.36 9.75 0.20
C ASP A 166 13.43 10.98 0.16
N GLN A 167 12.16 10.83 0.57
CA GLN A 167 11.21 11.93 0.67
C GLN A 167 11.62 13.04 1.66
N GLN A 168 12.54 12.77 2.57
CA GLN A 168 13.09 13.74 3.53
C GLN A 168 14.49 14.23 3.16
N ASP A 169 14.95 13.98 1.93
CA ASP A 169 16.29 14.29 1.44
C ASP A 169 17.42 13.65 2.27
N GLU A 170 17.13 12.60 3.03
CA GLU A 170 18.11 11.82 3.80
C GLU A 170 18.81 10.78 2.90
N VAL A 171 19.55 11.26 1.90
CA VAL A 171 20.11 10.45 0.81
C VAL A 171 20.92 9.23 1.27
N GLU A 172 21.76 9.37 2.30
CA GLU A 172 22.58 8.24 2.77
C GLU A 172 21.73 7.17 3.48
N SER A 173 20.71 7.58 4.22
CA SER A 173 19.75 6.67 4.86
C SER A 173 18.91 5.95 3.81
N ALA A 174 18.50 6.65 2.74
CA ALA A 174 17.78 6.07 1.61
C ALA A 174 18.64 5.01 0.89
N ILE A 175 19.87 5.34 0.51
CA ILE A 175 20.81 4.41 -0.16
C ILE A 175 21.05 3.17 0.70
N LYS A 176 21.29 3.34 1.99
CA LYS A 176 21.50 2.20 2.90
C LYS A 176 20.31 1.24 2.89
N ASN A 177 19.09 1.76 2.97
CA ASN A 177 17.88 0.93 3.04
C ASN A 177 17.51 0.32 1.69
N TYR A 178 17.58 1.07 0.60
CA TYR A 178 17.39 0.48 -0.73
C TYR A 178 18.46 -0.57 -1.04
N SER A 179 19.72 -0.36 -0.64
CA SER A 179 20.79 -1.36 -0.80
C SER A 179 20.45 -2.64 -0.05
N LYS A 180 19.86 -2.53 1.16
CA LYS A 180 19.43 -3.71 1.91
C LYS A 180 18.26 -4.42 1.23
N ALA A 181 17.32 -3.68 0.65
CA ALA A 181 16.23 -4.26 -0.14
C ALA A 181 16.78 -5.07 -1.34
N VAL A 182 17.75 -4.52 -2.09
CA VAL A 182 18.40 -5.21 -3.22
C VAL A 182 19.26 -6.40 -2.76
N GLU A 183 19.93 -6.32 -1.61
CA GLU A 183 20.66 -7.45 -1.02
C GLU A 183 19.73 -8.64 -0.72
N LEU A 184 18.53 -8.35 -0.20
CA LEU A 184 17.54 -9.37 0.16
C LEU A 184 16.75 -9.89 -1.05
N ASN A 185 16.47 -9.01 -2.02
CA ASN A 185 15.83 -9.34 -3.27
C ASN A 185 16.52 -8.60 -4.44
N PRO A 186 17.49 -9.25 -5.13
CA PRO A 186 18.20 -8.64 -6.25
C PRO A 186 17.31 -8.23 -7.43
N ASP A 187 16.13 -8.85 -7.57
CA ASP A 187 15.16 -8.57 -8.63
C ASP A 187 14.09 -7.55 -8.19
N TYR A 188 14.27 -6.86 -7.07
CA TYR A 188 13.36 -5.81 -6.62
C TYR A 188 13.52 -4.56 -7.51
N TYR A 189 12.59 -4.39 -8.46
CA TYR A 189 12.66 -3.34 -9.49
C TYR A 189 12.78 -1.94 -8.90
N GLU A 190 11.85 -1.56 -8.01
CA GLU A 190 11.77 -0.19 -7.48
C GLU A 190 13.01 0.17 -6.64
N ALA A 191 13.58 -0.80 -5.92
CA ALA A 191 14.80 -0.58 -5.15
C ALA A 191 16.04 -0.42 -6.04
N ASN A 192 16.16 -1.21 -7.12
CA ASN A 192 17.23 -1.04 -8.12
C ASN A 192 17.09 0.31 -8.83
N TYR A 193 15.89 0.63 -9.30
CA TYR A 193 15.62 1.91 -9.96
C TYR A 193 15.99 3.09 -9.06
N ASN A 194 15.51 3.11 -7.81
CA ASN A 194 15.78 4.20 -6.88
C ASN A 194 17.26 4.27 -6.47
N LEU A 195 17.97 3.16 -6.29
CA LEU A 195 19.43 3.19 -6.05
C LEU A 195 20.18 3.81 -7.22
N GLY A 196 19.84 3.41 -8.45
CA GLY A 196 20.40 4.01 -9.67
C GLY A 196 20.19 5.51 -9.68
N VAL A 197 18.97 5.97 -9.42
CA VAL A 197 18.62 7.40 -9.33
C VAL A 197 19.40 8.11 -8.22
N MET A 198 19.53 7.53 -7.03
CA MET A 198 20.27 8.13 -5.91
C MET A 198 21.74 8.36 -6.26
N HIS A 199 22.41 7.37 -6.83
CA HIS A 199 23.81 7.50 -7.25
C HIS A 199 23.95 8.45 -8.44
N TYR A 200 23.03 8.40 -9.41
CA TYR A 200 23.00 9.33 -10.53
C TYR A 200 22.86 10.79 -10.08
N ASN A 201 21.95 11.05 -9.12
CA ASN A 201 21.74 12.38 -8.58
C ASN A 201 22.99 12.89 -7.83
N LYS A 202 23.66 12.05 -7.02
CA LYS A 202 24.95 12.42 -6.42
C LYS A 202 25.98 12.84 -7.46
N ALA A 203 26.09 12.10 -8.57
CA ALA A 203 27.00 12.44 -9.66
C ALA A 203 26.63 13.79 -10.31
N ARG A 204 25.33 14.01 -10.56
CA ARG A 204 24.82 15.25 -11.13
C ARG A 204 25.05 16.44 -10.21
N ASP A 205 24.84 16.28 -8.91
CA ASP A 205 24.97 17.35 -7.93
C ASP A 205 26.44 17.80 -7.80
N ILE A 206 27.39 16.86 -7.83
CA ILE A 206 28.83 17.18 -7.93
C ILE A 206 29.13 18.01 -9.18
N LEU A 207 28.61 17.62 -10.34
CA LEU A 207 28.83 18.38 -11.58
C LEU A 207 28.12 19.74 -11.54
N SER A 208 26.99 19.85 -10.86
CA SER A 208 26.28 21.12 -10.63
C SER A 208 27.12 22.06 -9.77
N GLU A 209 27.70 21.56 -8.68
CA GLU A 209 28.64 22.33 -7.84
C GLU A 209 29.83 22.85 -8.66
N LEU A 210 30.42 22.02 -9.51
CA LEU A 210 31.51 22.42 -10.42
C LEU A 210 31.08 23.58 -11.33
N ASN A 211 29.89 23.48 -11.94
CA ASN A 211 29.38 24.49 -12.87
C ASN A 211 29.09 25.84 -12.21
N ASN A 212 28.89 25.87 -10.89
CA ASN A 212 28.66 27.08 -10.11
C ASN A 212 29.95 27.79 -9.68
N LEU A 213 31.13 27.22 -9.95
CA LEU A 213 32.41 27.84 -9.61
C LEU A 213 32.80 28.96 -10.58
N PRO A 214 33.53 29.99 -10.11
CA PRO A 214 34.17 30.96 -11.00
C PRO A 214 35.10 30.28 -12.00
N LEU A 215 35.21 30.78 -13.24
CA LEU A 215 36.02 30.17 -14.31
C LEU A 215 37.50 29.89 -13.92
N SER A 216 38.06 30.71 -13.02
CA SER A 216 39.42 30.51 -12.49
C SER A 216 39.55 29.31 -11.56
N GLU A 217 38.48 28.93 -10.86
CA GLU A 217 38.40 27.78 -9.95
C GLU A 217 37.93 26.53 -10.70
N TYR A 218 36.95 26.68 -11.61
CA TYR A 218 36.46 25.61 -12.48
C TYR A 218 37.62 24.83 -13.12
N ARG A 219 38.53 25.52 -13.82
CA ARG A 219 39.65 24.88 -14.53
C ARG A 219 40.61 24.11 -13.63
N LYS A 220 40.68 24.44 -12.33
CA LYS A 220 41.52 23.74 -11.36
C LYS A 220 40.80 22.56 -10.73
N ALA A 221 39.47 22.66 -10.61
CA ALA A 221 38.62 21.70 -9.93
C ALA A 221 38.06 20.62 -10.87
N GLU A 222 37.92 20.92 -12.17
CA GLU A 222 37.24 20.11 -13.18
C GLU A 222 37.62 18.63 -13.12
N ALA A 223 38.91 18.31 -13.26
CA ALA A 223 39.37 16.92 -13.27
C ALA A 223 38.96 16.15 -11.99
N SER A 224 39.06 16.79 -10.82
CA SER A 224 38.70 16.14 -9.55
C SER A 224 37.20 15.96 -9.39
N TYR A 225 36.39 16.94 -9.81
CA TYR A 225 34.93 16.84 -9.72
C TYR A 225 34.38 15.83 -10.72
N VAL A 226 34.93 15.78 -11.94
CA VAL A 226 34.59 14.78 -12.95
C VAL A 226 34.93 13.37 -12.45
N GLU A 227 36.11 13.17 -11.86
CA GLU A 227 36.50 11.88 -11.27
C GLU A 227 35.52 11.45 -10.16
N LYS A 228 35.15 12.35 -9.26
CA LYS A 228 34.16 12.07 -8.20
C LYS A 228 32.78 11.73 -8.78
N ALA A 229 32.31 12.47 -9.78
CA ALA A 229 31.04 12.19 -10.44
C ALA A 229 31.08 10.84 -11.18
N GLN A 230 32.20 10.49 -11.81
CA GLN A 230 32.38 9.19 -12.48
C GLN A 230 32.26 8.01 -11.52
N VAL A 231 32.72 8.14 -10.27
CA VAL A 231 32.52 7.09 -9.24
C VAL A 231 31.02 6.81 -9.08
N HIS A 232 30.21 7.85 -8.93
CA HIS A 232 28.77 7.66 -8.72
C HIS A 232 28.00 7.26 -9.97
N PHE A 233 28.43 7.67 -11.18
CA PHE A 233 27.87 7.08 -12.40
C PHE A 233 28.17 5.58 -12.51
N LYS A 234 29.37 5.13 -12.08
CA LYS A 234 29.70 3.70 -12.01
C LYS A 234 28.88 2.97 -10.95
N ASP A 235 28.61 3.60 -9.80
CA ASP A 235 27.76 3.03 -8.76
C ASP A 235 26.30 2.89 -9.23
N ALA A 236 25.79 3.87 -10.00
CA ALA A 236 24.42 3.84 -10.52
C ALA A 236 24.21 2.75 -11.58
N LEU A 237 25.25 2.51 -12.40
CA LEU A 237 25.19 1.65 -13.58
C LEU A 237 24.59 0.24 -13.32
N PRO A 238 25.10 -0.58 -12.38
CA PRO A 238 24.59 -1.94 -12.18
C PRO A 238 23.11 -1.97 -11.80
N TYR A 239 22.62 -0.96 -11.08
CA TYR A 239 21.23 -0.91 -10.65
C TYR A 239 20.29 -0.50 -11.79
N PHE A 240 20.70 0.44 -12.65
CA PHE A 240 19.93 0.75 -13.85
C PHE A 240 19.94 -0.41 -14.85
N GLU A 241 21.09 -1.06 -15.08
CA GLU A 241 21.16 -2.26 -15.92
C GLU A 241 20.23 -3.35 -15.40
N LYS A 242 20.20 -3.56 -14.07
CA LYS A 242 19.32 -4.55 -13.45
C LYS A 242 17.85 -4.16 -13.54
N ALA A 243 17.50 -2.89 -13.34
CA ALA A 243 16.13 -2.41 -13.48
C ALA A 243 15.61 -2.62 -14.92
N VAL A 244 16.44 -2.32 -15.93
CA VAL A 244 16.13 -2.58 -17.35
C VAL A 244 16.07 -4.08 -17.65
N GLU A 245 16.91 -4.90 -17.03
CA GLU A 245 16.82 -6.36 -17.17
C GLU A 245 15.48 -6.91 -16.68
N ILE A 246 14.99 -6.42 -15.53
CA ILE A 246 13.71 -6.85 -14.93
C ILE A 246 12.52 -6.35 -15.76
N LYS A 247 12.55 -5.08 -16.21
CA LYS A 247 11.50 -4.44 -17.00
C LYS A 247 12.05 -3.85 -18.30
N PRO A 248 12.33 -4.71 -19.30
CA PRO A 248 13.02 -4.29 -20.51
C PRO A 248 12.32 -3.18 -21.29
N ASP A 249 11.00 -3.26 -21.46
CA ASP A 249 10.29 -2.43 -22.43
C ASP A 249 9.16 -1.59 -21.80
N GLU A 250 9.25 -1.29 -20.49
CA GLU A 250 8.24 -0.51 -19.78
C GLU A 250 8.60 0.97 -19.61
N ASP A 251 9.89 1.30 -19.53
CA ASP A 251 10.35 2.63 -19.08
C ASP A 251 11.37 3.25 -20.04
N VAL A 252 10.87 4.04 -20.99
CA VAL A 252 11.71 4.80 -21.94
C VAL A 252 12.59 5.81 -21.20
N GLN A 253 12.11 6.39 -20.11
CA GLN A 253 12.87 7.39 -19.36
C GLN A 253 14.08 6.77 -18.65
N LEU A 254 13.92 5.58 -18.09
CA LEU A 254 15.01 4.78 -17.54
C LEU A 254 16.03 4.43 -18.63
N LEU A 255 15.57 4.04 -19.82
CA LEU A 255 16.45 3.76 -20.95
C LEU A 255 17.28 4.99 -21.33
N GLU A 256 16.66 6.15 -21.53
CA GLU A 256 17.38 7.41 -21.83
C GLU A 256 18.39 7.78 -20.72
N THR A 257 18.02 7.54 -19.45
CA THR A 257 18.90 7.78 -18.30
C THR A 257 20.12 6.85 -18.35
N LEU A 258 19.91 5.55 -18.61
CA LEU A 258 20.97 4.56 -18.73
C LEU A 258 21.88 4.85 -19.95
N GLU A 259 21.31 5.27 -21.08
CA GLU A 259 22.08 5.74 -22.24
C GLU A 259 23.00 6.91 -21.85
N GLY A 260 22.45 7.91 -21.15
CA GLY A 260 23.23 9.04 -20.64
C GLY A 260 24.36 8.61 -19.69
N VAL A 261 24.12 7.60 -18.85
CA VAL A 261 25.17 7.01 -17.99
C VAL A 261 26.24 6.33 -18.84
N TYR A 262 25.87 5.55 -19.86
CA TYR A 262 26.84 4.92 -20.75
C TYR A 262 27.73 5.94 -21.47
N LEU A 263 27.15 7.01 -22.01
CA LEU A 263 27.90 8.08 -22.66
C LEU A 263 28.90 8.75 -21.71
N ARG A 264 28.50 8.99 -20.46
CA ARG A 264 29.38 9.59 -19.42
C ARG A 264 30.50 8.67 -18.96
N LEU A 265 30.33 7.36 -19.14
CA LEU A 265 31.32 6.33 -18.84
C LEU A 265 32.09 5.86 -20.08
N GLU A 266 31.94 6.54 -21.22
CA GLU A 266 32.61 6.22 -22.49
C GLU A 266 32.30 4.79 -22.98
N MET A 267 31.07 4.33 -22.75
CA MET A 267 30.57 3.02 -23.16
C MET A 267 29.74 3.13 -24.46
N ASP A 268 30.34 3.70 -25.51
CA ASP A 268 29.67 4.11 -26.75
C ASP A 268 28.88 2.98 -27.42
N ASP A 269 29.43 1.76 -27.47
CA ASP A 269 28.76 0.59 -28.05
C ASP A 269 27.42 0.27 -27.35
N LYS A 270 27.39 0.42 -26.02
CA LYS A 270 26.16 0.18 -25.24
C LYS A 270 25.17 1.33 -25.40
N ALA A 271 25.66 2.56 -25.44
CA ALA A 271 24.82 3.74 -25.69
C ALA A 271 24.13 3.65 -27.07
N GLU A 272 24.87 3.35 -28.14
CA GLU A 272 24.32 3.22 -29.51
C GLU A 272 23.30 2.08 -29.61
N ALA A 273 23.53 0.97 -28.93
CA ALA A 273 22.57 -0.14 -28.87
C ALA A 273 21.25 0.30 -28.20
N LEU A 274 21.34 1.10 -27.15
CA LEU A 274 20.19 1.56 -26.39
C LEU A 274 19.42 2.69 -27.12
N GLU A 275 20.13 3.58 -27.81
CA GLU A 275 19.53 4.60 -28.69
C GLU A 275 18.65 3.95 -29.78
N LYS A 276 19.17 2.92 -30.45
CA LYS A 276 18.42 2.15 -31.47
C LYS A 276 17.15 1.54 -30.88
N ARG A 277 17.24 1.04 -29.64
CA ARG A 277 16.10 0.46 -28.93
C ARG A 277 15.05 1.53 -28.60
N ILE A 278 15.46 2.68 -28.07
CA ILE A 278 14.57 3.81 -27.75
C ILE A 278 13.84 4.30 -29.01
N LYS A 279 14.54 4.44 -30.14
CA LYS A 279 13.94 4.82 -31.42
C LYS A 279 12.87 3.82 -31.88
N ALA A 280 13.18 2.53 -31.81
CA ALA A 280 12.22 1.48 -32.16
C ALA A 280 10.95 1.52 -31.28
N MET A 281 11.08 1.86 -29.99
CA MET A 281 9.94 2.00 -29.07
C MET A 281 9.13 3.28 -29.30
N SER A 282 9.78 4.40 -29.64
CA SER A 282 9.14 5.69 -29.87
C SER A 282 8.54 5.83 -31.29
N GLY A 283 8.72 4.82 -32.15
CA GLY A 283 8.22 4.83 -33.53
C GLY A 283 8.95 5.81 -34.45
N GLN A 284 10.17 6.22 -34.07
CA GLN A 284 11.05 7.12 -34.83
C GLN A 284 12.08 6.37 -35.67
#